data_AF-A0A7R7BUP4-F1
#
_entry.id   AF-A0A7R7BUP4-F1
#
_cell.length_a   1.000
_cell.length_b   1.000
_cell.length_c   1.000
_cell.angle_alpha   90.00
_cell.angle_beta   90.00
_cell.angle_gamma   90.00
#
_symmetry.space_group_name_H-M   'P 1'
#
loop_
_entity.id
_entity.type
_entity.pdbx_description
1 polymer ?
#
loop_
_entity_poly.entity_id
_entity_poly.type
_entity_poly.pdbx_seq_one_letter_code
_entity_poly.pdbx_strand_id
1 'polypeptide(L)'
;MGTGATKTRIEGNPDPVHVSTSHIERANLTMRMANRRFTRITNAFSKKFENHVHMVAIYTVRYNFIKMHKTLKMTPAMAAGVSKTLWSMEDLCEKMEAVAPKPGKRGPYKRQA
;
A
#
# COMPACT_ATOMS: atom_id res chain seq x y z
N MET A 1 21.43 10.42 14.39
CA MET A 1 21.75 10.56 12.96
C MET A 1 20.45 10.53 12.18
N GLY A 2 20.02 11.65 11.62
CA GLY A 2 18.82 11.68 10.78
C GLY A 2 19.13 11.06 9.42
N THR A 3 18.41 10.02 9.03
CA THR A 3 18.41 9.54 7.64
C THR A 3 17.76 10.60 6.77
N GLY A 4 18.56 11.52 6.25
CA GLY A 4 18.15 12.54 5.29
C GLY A 4 17.93 11.93 3.90
N ALA A 5 17.21 12.65 3.04
CA ALA A 5 17.07 12.29 1.62
C ALA A 5 18.26 12.86 0.83
N THR A 6 19.07 11.98 0.23
CA THR A 6 20.16 12.38 -0.65
C THR A 6 19.60 12.64 -2.05
N LYS A 7 19.81 13.86 -2.57
CA LYS A 7 19.46 14.17 -3.95
C LYS A 7 20.52 13.57 -4.88
N THR A 8 20.15 12.54 -5.63
CA THR A 8 21.02 11.94 -6.64
C THR A 8 20.62 12.46 -8.02
N ARG A 9 21.56 13.02 -8.79
CA ARG A 9 21.32 13.39 -10.19
C ARG A 9 21.32 12.10 -11.01
N ILE A 10 20.18 11.76 -11.59
CA ILE A 10 20.05 10.67 -12.56
C ILE A 10 20.01 11.32 -13.94
N GLU A 11 20.96 10.98 -14.80
CA GLU A 11 21.12 11.55 -16.14
C GLU A 11 20.84 10.47 -17.19
N GLY A 12 20.20 10.87 -18.29
CA GLY A 12 19.78 9.99 -19.39
C GLY A 12 19.01 10.77 -20.44
N ASN A 13 18.28 10.08 -21.32
CA ASN A 13 17.39 10.69 -22.31
C ASN A 13 15.92 10.37 -21.97
N PRO A 14 15.35 10.95 -20.90
CA PRO A 14 13.95 10.71 -20.56
C PRO A 14 13.05 11.30 -21.64
N ASP A 15 11.97 10.60 -21.98
CA ASP A 15 10.93 11.16 -22.84
C ASP A 15 10.27 12.36 -22.13
N PRO A 16 10.40 13.59 -22.66
CA PRO A 16 9.87 14.80 -22.04
C PRO A 16 8.37 14.73 -21.76
N VAL A 17 7.61 13.95 -22.54
CA VAL A 17 6.16 13.75 -22.36
C VAL A 17 5.83 13.06 -21.04
N HIS A 18 6.74 12.26 -20.51
CA HIS A 18 6.57 11.50 -19.28
C HIS A 18 7.18 12.19 -18.04
N VAL A 19 7.84 13.35 -18.21
CA VAL A 19 8.42 14.11 -17.10
C VAL A 19 7.32 14.87 -16.36
N SER A 20 6.76 14.27 -15.31
CA SER A 20 5.77 14.93 -14.45
C SER A 20 5.72 14.30 -13.05
N THR A 21 5.53 15.13 -12.02
CA THR A 21 5.26 14.69 -10.63
C THR A 21 3.79 14.36 -10.37
N SER A 22 2.89 14.76 -11.27
CA SER A 22 1.43 14.67 -11.10
C SER A 22 0.94 13.27 -10.73
N HIS A 23 1.51 12.22 -11.33
CA HIS A 23 1.16 10.83 -11.05
C HIS A 23 1.47 10.43 -9.60
N ILE A 24 2.67 10.80 -9.12
CA ILE A 24 3.11 10.49 -7.75
C ILE A 24 2.31 11.33 -6.74
N GLU A 25 2.08 12.60 -7.03
CA GLU A 25 1.25 13.47 -6.20
C GLU A 25 -0.18 12.93 -6.06
N ARG A 26 -0.77 12.48 -7.16
CA ARG A 26 -2.11 11.86 -7.16
C ARG A 26 -2.14 10.55 -6.38
N ALA A 27 -1.12 9.72 -6.52
CA ALA A 27 -0.98 8.48 -5.74
C ALA A 27 -0.89 8.79 -4.23
N ASN A 28 -0.07 9.76 -3.85
CA ASN A 28 0.09 10.20 -2.46
C ASN A 28 -1.21 10.75 -1.87
N LEU A 29 -1.93 11.60 -2.60
CA LEU A 29 -3.22 12.10 -2.17
C LEU A 29 -4.21 10.95 -1.94
N THR A 30 -4.29 10.02 -2.90
CA THR A 30 -5.20 8.88 -2.82
C THR A 30 -4.90 7.98 -1.62
N MET A 31 -3.61 7.73 -1.34
CA MET A 31 -3.18 6.94 -0.19
C MET A 31 -3.55 7.63 1.13
N ARG A 32 -3.31 8.94 1.25
CA ARG A 32 -3.66 9.72 2.46
C ARG A 32 -5.16 9.73 2.73
N MET A 33 -5.97 9.86 1.69
CA MET A 33 -7.43 9.86 1.82
C MET A 33 -7.99 8.47 2.18
N ALA A 34 -7.36 7.40 1.70
CA ALA A 34 -7.84 6.03 1.91
C ALA A 34 -7.26 5.37 3.17
N ASN A 35 -6.12 5.85 3.70
CA ASN A 35 -5.44 5.25 4.83
C ASN A 35 -5.12 6.31 5.90
N ARG A 36 -5.91 6.28 7.00
CA ARG A 36 -5.77 7.21 8.12
C ARG A 36 -4.41 7.14 8.84
N ARG A 37 -3.60 6.10 8.63
CA ARG A 37 -2.23 6.04 9.18
C ARG A 37 -1.31 7.14 8.62
N PHE A 38 -1.68 7.76 7.51
CA PHE A 38 -0.98 8.91 6.94
C PHE A 38 -1.60 10.26 7.31
N THR A 39 -2.61 10.26 8.19
CA THR A 39 -3.27 11.48 8.67
C THR A 39 -2.81 11.81 10.08
N ARG A 40 -2.58 13.11 10.33
CA ARG A 40 -2.16 13.64 11.64
C ARG A 40 -3.37 13.77 12.57
N ILE A 41 -3.14 13.64 13.90
CA ILE A 41 -4.16 13.78 14.96
C ILE A 41 -5.32 12.79 14.74
N THR A 42 -5.00 11.49 14.70
CA THR A 42 -6.01 10.43 14.68
C THR A 42 -5.58 9.26 15.56
N ASN A 43 -6.56 8.47 16.02
CA ASN A 43 -6.30 7.26 16.80
C ASN A 43 -5.82 6.08 15.93
N ALA A 44 -5.76 6.25 14.61
CA ALA A 44 -5.40 5.20 13.65
C ALA A 44 -3.89 5.15 13.40
N PHE A 45 -3.08 5.06 14.46
CA PHE A 45 -1.63 4.94 14.37
C PHE A 45 -1.17 3.49 14.53
N SER A 46 0.02 3.18 14.00
CA SER A 46 0.65 1.86 14.19
C SER A 46 1.72 1.99 15.27
N LYS A 47 1.58 1.23 16.37
CA LYS A 47 2.60 1.18 17.44
C LYS A 47 3.92 0.57 16.96
N LYS A 48 3.84 -0.38 16.04
CA LYS A 48 4.95 -1.10 15.43
C LYS A 48 5.08 -0.70 13.97
N PHE A 49 6.31 -0.57 13.47
CA PHE A 49 6.58 -0.20 12.08
C PHE A 49 6.05 -1.27 11.11
N GLU A 50 6.20 -2.54 11.47
CA GLU A 50 5.76 -3.70 10.69
C GLU A 50 4.25 -3.62 10.41
N ASN A 51 3.45 -3.20 11.40
CA ASN A 51 2.01 -3.02 11.22
C ASN A 51 1.66 -1.88 10.25
N HIS A 52 2.51 -0.86 10.15
CA HIS A 52 2.35 0.19 9.14
C HIS A 52 2.64 -0.38 7.75
N VAL A 53 3.74 -1.13 7.60
CA VAL A 53 4.11 -1.80 6.35
C VAL A 53 3.00 -2.74 5.88
N HIS A 54 2.45 -3.59 6.76
CA HIS A 54 1.33 -4.48 6.42
C HIS A 54 0.12 -3.71 5.90
N MET A 55 -0.16 -2.55 6.46
CA MET A 55 -1.31 -1.73 6.04
C MET A 55 -1.09 -1.00 4.73
N VAL A 56 0.15 -0.63 4.43
CA VAL A 56 0.54 -0.16 3.10
C VAL A 56 0.38 -1.29 2.08
N ALA A 57 0.80 -2.51 2.39
CA ALA A 57 0.63 -3.67 1.51
C ALA A 57 -0.86 -3.96 1.22
N ILE A 58 -1.69 -4.01 2.26
CA ILE A 58 -3.15 -4.19 2.12
C ILE A 58 -3.75 -3.08 1.25
N TYR A 59 -3.37 -1.82 1.49
CA TYR A 59 -3.83 -0.70 0.66
C TYR A 59 -3.45 -0.88 -0.81
N THR A 60 -2.20 -1.26 -1.09
CA THR A 60 -1.69 -1.44 -2.46
C THR A 60 -2.46 -2.53 -3.20
N VAL A 61 -2.71 -3.67 -2.56
CA VAL A 61 -3.49 -4.75 -3.18
C VAL A 61 -4.94 -4.31 -3.40
N ARG A 62 -5.57 -3.74 -2.38
CA ARG A 62 -6.96 -3.28 -2.46
C ARG A 62 -7.16 -2.19 -3.51
N TYR A 63 -6.20 -1.27 -3.68
CA TYR A 63 -6.27 -0.23 -4.71
C TYR A 63 -6.11 -0.79 -6.13
N ASN A 64 -5.17 -1.71 -6.33
CA ASN A 64 -4.82 -2.19 -7.67
C ASN A 64 -5.68 -3.35 -8.16
N PHE A 65 -6.13 -4.25 -7.27
CA PHE A 65 -6.77 -5.51 -7.66
C PHE A 65 -8.27 -5.57 -7.35
N ILE A 66 -8.75 -4.81 -6.35
CA ILE A 66 -10.14 -4.90 -5.86
C ILE A 66 -10.95 -3.66 -6.24
N LYS A 67 -10.37 -2.46 -6.09
CA LYS A 67 -11.10 -1.21 -6.30
C LYS A 67 -11.28 -0.91 -7.79
N MET A 68 -12.53 -0.89 -8.25
CA MET A 68 -12.85 -0.35 -9.58
C MET A 68 -12.50 1.14 -9.68
N HIS A 69 -11.78 1.51 -10.74
CA HIS A 69 -11.44 2.90 -11.00
C HIS A 69 -12.51 3.55 -11.89
N LYS A 70 -13.09 4.68 -11.43
CA LYS A 70 -14.26 5.32 -12.08
C LYS A 70 -14.07 5.62 -13.57
N THR A 71 -12.87 6.06 -13.95
CA THR A 71 -12.55 6.43 -15.35
C THR A 71 -12.20 5.21 -16.20
N LEU A 72 -11.48 4.24 -15.63
CA LEU A 72 -11.02 3.06 -16.37
C LEU A 72 -12.12 2.00 -16.52
N LYS A 73 -13.17 2.07 -15.67
CA LYS A 73 -14.24 1.05 -15.55
C LYS A 73 -13.72 -0.37 -15.24
N MET A 74 -12.46 -0.48 -14.85
CA MET A 74 -11.77 -1.69 -14.41
C MET A 74 -10.74 -1.34 -13.33
N THR A 75 -10.04 -2.33 -12.80
CA THR A 75 -8.99 -2.09 -11.80
C THR A 75 -7.68 -1.65 -12.46
N PRO A 76 -6.81 -0.91 -11.75
CA PRO A 76 -5.49 -0.57 -12.26
C PRO A 76 -4.66 -1.78 -12.69
N ALA A 77 -4.71 -2.90 -11.96
CA ALA A 77 -4.00 -4.12 -12.33
C ALA A 77 -4.52 -4.72 -13.65
N MET A 78 -5.82 -4.62 -13.93
CA MET A 78 -6.38 -5.06 -15.21
C MET A 78 -5.97 -4.14 -16.35
N ALA A 79 -6.04 -2.83 -16.16
CA ALA A 79 -5.61 -1.86 -17.17
C ALA A 79 -4.12 -2.00 -17.52
N ALA A 80 -3.29 -2.37 -16.54
CA ALA A 80 -1.86 -2.63 -16.73
C ALA A 80 -1.55 -4.05 -17.26
N GLY A 81 -2.56 -4.91 -17.47
CA GLY A 81 -2.36 -6.30 -17.92
C GLY A 81 -1.76 -7.25 -16.88
N VAL A 82 -1.67 -6.82 -15.61
CA VAL A 82 -1.13 -7.61 -14.49
C VAL A 82 -2.13 -8.66 -14.01
N SER A 83 -3.43 -8.36 -14.08
CA SER A 83 -4.52 -9.30 -13.74
C SER A 83 -5.53 -9.36 -14.87
N LYS A 84 -6.10 -10.54 -15.12
CA LYS A 84 -7.22 -10.73 -16.06
C LYS A 84 -8.58 -10.61 -15.37
N THR A 85 -8.61 -10.70 -14.04
CA THR A 85 -9.85 -10.74 -13.26
C THR A 85 -9.86 -9.68 -12.17
N LEU A 86 -11.06 -9.24 -11.80
CA LEU A 86 -11.33 -8.42 -10.63
C LEU A 86 -11.24 -9.31 -9.39
N TRP A 87 -10.56 -8.85 -8.34
CA TRP A 87 -10.54 -9.55 -7.06
C TRP A 87 -11.63 -9.03 -6.13
N SER A 88 -12.14 -9.90 -5.27
CA SER A 88 -12.95 -9.54 -4.11
C SER A 88 -12.08 -9.37 -2.85
N MET A 89 -12.71 -9.01 -1.72
CA MET A 89 -11.99 -8.95 -0.45
C MET A 89 -11.71 -10.37 0.08
N GLU A 90 -12.60 -11.32 -0.22
CA GLU A 90 -12.45 -12.75 0.08
C GLU A 90 -11.21 -13.32 -0.60
N ASP A 91 -11.00 -13.03 -1.89
CA ASP A 91 -9.79 -13.46 -2.63
C ASP A 91 -8.50 -13.00 -1.95
N LEU A 92 -8.51 -11.78 -1.38
CA LEU A 92 -7.36 -11.26 -0.63
C LEU A 92 -7.15 -12.04 0.68
N CYS A 93 -8.22 -12.28 1.43
CA CYS A 93 -8.14 -13.06 2.67
C CYS A 93 -7.64 -14.47 2.40
N GLU A 94 -8.17 -15.15 1.38
CA GLU A 94 -7.74 -16.50 0.99
C GLU A 94 -6.24 -16.54 0.64
N LYS A 95 -5.77 -15.56 -0.15
CA LYS A 95 -4.33 -15.45 -0.48
C LYS A 95 -3.49 -15.18 0.75
N MET A 96 -3.97 -14.38 1.70
CA MET A 96 -3.26 -14.13 2.95
C MET A 96 -3.21 -15.38 3.83
N GLU A 97 -4.30 -16.12 3.94
CA GLU A 97 -4.37 -17.37 4.71
C GLU A 97 -3.47 -18.46 4.11
N ALA A 98 -3.40 -18.56 2.78
CA ALA A 98 -2.54 -19.52 2.09
C ALA A 98 -1.05 -19.38 2.43
N VAL A 99 -0.58 -18.17 2.75
CA VAL A 99 0.82 -17.91 3.17
C VAL A 99 0.97 -17.65 4.67
N ALA A 100 -0.13 -17.53 5.42
CA ALA A 100 -0.06 -17.24 6.85
C ALA A 100 0.57 -18.44 7.59
N PRO A 101 1.51 -18.18 8.52
CA PRO A 101 1.99 -19.24 9.40
C PRO A 101 0.83 -19.74 10.26
N LYS A 102 0.81 -21.05 10.54
CA LYS A 102 -0.21 -21.64 11.43
C LYS A 102 -0.20 -20.89 12.76
N PRO A 103 -1.38 -20.45 13.26
CA PRO A 103 -1.43 -19.70 14.50
C PRO A 103 -0.90 -20.55 15.66
N GLY A 104 0.15 -20.07 16.32
CA GLY A 104 0.70 -20.70 17.52
C GLY A 104 -0.14 -20.40 18.76
N LYS A 105 0.10 -21.14 19.85
CA LYS A 105 -0.50 -20.82 21.16
C LYS A 105 0.00 -19.45 21.61
N ARG A 106 -0.94 -18.55 21.98
CA ARG A 106 -0.59 -17.24 22.54
C ARG A 106 0.24 -17.43 23.82
N GLY A 107 1.43 -16.84 23.85
CA GLY A 107 2.29 -16.84 25.04
C GLY A 107 1.69 -16.02 26.19
N PRO A 108 2.15 -16.24 27.43
CA PRO A 108 1.68 -15.50 28.61
C PRO A 108 1.94 -13.99 28.46
N TYR A 109 1.06 -13.16 29.02
CA TYR A 109 1.23 -11.70 29.03
C TYR A 109 2.48 -11.34 29.85
N LYS A 110 3.39 -10.56 29.26
CA LYS A 110 4.56 -10.06 29.99
C LYS A 110 4.11 -9.01 31.00
N ARG A 111 4.36 -9.23 32.30
CA ARG A 111 4.23 -8.16 33.29
C ARG A 111 5.28 -7.09 33.00
N GLN A 112 4.85 -5.84 32.94
CA GLN A 112 5.80 -4.71 32.93
C GLN A 112 6.36 -4.56 34.35
N ALA A 113 7.67 -4.37 34.45
CA ALA A 113 8.36 -3.99 35.68
C ALA A 113 8.19 -2.49 35.94
#